data_AF-A0A2N1LPE0-F1
#
_entry.id   AF-A0A2N1LPE0-F1
#
_cell.length_a   1.000
_cell.length_b   1.000
_cell.length_c   1.000
_cell.angle_alpha   90.00
_cell.angle_beta   90.00
_cell.angle_gamma   90.00
#
_symmetry.space_group_name_H-M   'P 1'
#
loop_
_entity.id
_entity.type
_entity.pdbx_description
1 polymer ?
#
loop_
_entity_poly.entity_id
_entity_poly.type
_entity_poly.pdbx_seq_one_letter_code
_entity_poly.pdbx_strand_id
1 'polypeptide(L)'
;MVSNLTQINVFEDQINHENIFMGSHDFFHIYGLAFLVHFVIIKGASCVILCKFKFELETFCRIIQDYKVNIAPIVPPIIWLLVNKINLIKVLAIV
;
A
#
# COMPACT_ATOMS: atom_id res chain seq x y z
N MET A 1 19.34 -4.59 -8.70
CA MET A 1 17.91 -4.64 -8.30
C MET A 1 17.00 -5.28 -9.36
N VAL A 2 17.39 -5.39 -10.63
CA VAL A 2 16.57 -6.06 -11.66
C VAL A 2 16.26 -7.53 -11.29
N SER A 3 17.26 -8.30 -10.86
CA SER A 3 17.06 -9.70 -10.44
C SER A 3 16.03 -9.85 -9.32
N ASN A 4 16.10 -9.00 -8.28
CA ASN A 4 15.13 -8.99 -7.19
C ASN A 4 13.72 -8.67 -7.69
N LEU A 5 13.58 -7.71 -8.61
CA LEU A 5 12.29 -7.35 -9.18
C LEU A 5 11.72 -8.46 -10.05
N THR A 6 12.55 -9.16 -10.83
CA THR A 6 12.13 -10.36 -11.57
C THR A 6 11.67 -11.47 -10.63
N GLN A 7 12.37 -11.70 -9.51
CA GLN A 7 11.95 -12.68 -8.51
C GLN A 7 10.58 -12.32 -7.90
N ILE A 8 10.36 -11.05 -7.55
CA ILE A 8 9.07 -10.57 -7.05
C ILE A 8 7.99 -10.73 -8.12
N ASN A 9 8.28 -10.40 -9.38
CA ASN A 9 7.32 -10.47 -10.48
C ASN A 9 6.74 -11.87 -10.69
N VAL A 10 7.54 -12.92 -10.49
CA VAL A 10 7.10 -14.31 -10.61
C VAL A 10 6.15 -14.68 -9.47
N PHE A 11 6.35 -14.14 -8.26
CA PHE A 11 5.49 -14.41 -7.11
C PHE A 11 4.20 -13.58 -7.14
N GLU A 12 4.31 -12.32 -7.56
CA GLU A 12 3.26 -11.32 -7.59
C GLU A 12 2.70 -11.14 -9.01
N ASP A 13 2.34 -12.25 -9.66
CA ASP A 13 1.87 -12.26 -11.05
C ASP A 13 0.46 -11.65 -11.22
N GLN A 14 -0.30 -11.63 -10.13
CA GLN A 14 -1.64 -11.01 -10.06
C GLN A 14 -1.58 -9.48 -10.26
N ILE A 15 -0.44 -8.86 -9.92
CA ILE A 15 -0.28 -7.41 -9.93
C ILE A 15 -0.07 -6.93 -11.37
N ASN A 16 -0.89 -5.96 -11.76
CA ASN A 16 -0.92 -5.33 -13.07
C ASN A 16 -1.26 -3.82 -12.98
N HIS A 17 -1.50 -3.19 -14.13
CA HIS A 17 -1.70 -1.74 -14.24
C HIS A 17 -3.02 -1.22 -13.63
N GLU A 18 -3.99 -2.10 -13.37
CA GLU A 18 -5.25 -1.75 -12.69
C GLU A 18 -5.08 -1.64 -11.17
N ASN A 19 -3.93 -2.07 -10.63
CA ASN A 19 -3.68 -2.01 -9.20
C ASN A 19 -3.29 -0.59 -8.76
N ILE A 20 -3.84 -0.21 -7.60
CA ILE A 20 -3.59 1.06 -6.93
C ILE A 20 -3.08 0.75 -5.52
N PHE A 21 -1.81 1.07 -5.29
CA PHE A 21 -1.09 0.80 -4.06
C PHE A 21 -1.20 1.94 -3.06
N MET A 22 -1.23 1.60 -1.76
CA MET A 22 -1.04 2.57 -0.69
C MET A 22 0.44 2.69 -0.30
N GLY A 23 1.02 3.86 -0.56
CA GLY A 23 2.36 4.23 -0.14
C GLY A 23 2.36 4.91 1.23
N SER A 24 2.11 4.15 2.31
CA SER A 24 2.14 4.67 3.69
C SER A 24 3.45 4.38 4.43
N HIS A 25 4.40 3.71 3.78
CA HIS A 25 5.69 3.32 4.35
C HIS A 25 6.82 4.17 3.77
N ASP A 26 7.90 4.26 4.53
CA ASP A 26 9.10 4.95 4.12
C ASP A 26 9.74 4.34 2.87
N PHE A 27 10.14 5.19 1.92
CA PHE A 27 10.84 4.75 0.70
C PHE A 27 12.35 4.62 0.85
N PHE A 28 12.92 4.99 1.99
CA PHE A 28 14.34 4.71 2.27
C PHE A 28 14.57 3.25 2.71
N HIS A 29 13.51 2.54 3.11
CA HIS A 29 13.58 1.11 3.42
C HIS A 29 13.45 0.27 2.15
N ILE A 30 14.14 -0.87 2.10
CA ILE A 30 14.20 -1.74 0.90
C ILE A 30 12.82 -2.15 0.40
N TYR A 31 11.85 -2.38 1.29
CA TYR A 31 10.49 -2.70 0.89
C TYR A 31 9.80 -1.53 0.17
N GLY A 32 9.91 -0.32 0.72
CA GLY A 32 9.32 0.87 0.09
C GLY A 32 9.96 1.17 -1.26
N LEU A 33 11.28 1.09 -1.36
CA LEU A 33 11.97 1.33 -2.62
C LEU A 33 11.70 0.25 -3.67
N ALA A 34 11.90 -1.03 -3.33
CA ALA A 34 11.78 -2.12 -4.28
C ALA A 34 10.32 -2.37 -4.69
N PHE A 35 9.39 -2.40 -3.73
CA PHE A 35 8.01 -2.79 -3.99
C PHE A 35 7.12 -1.59 -4.34
N LEU A 36 7.09 -0.55 -3.50
CA LEU A 36 6.16 0.58 -3.69
C LEU A 36 6.60 1.59 -4.75
N VAL A 37 7.89 1.58 -5.13
CA VAL A 37 8.41 2.43 -6.21
C VAL A 37 8.75 1.59 -7.43
N HIS A 38 9.81 0.77 -7.39
CA HIS A 38 10.30 0.11 -8.60
C HIS A 38 9.33 -0.93 -9.18
N PHE A 39 8.75 -1.79 -8.34
CA PHE A 39 7.85 -2.83 -8.81
C PHE A 39 6.54 -2.26 -9.36
N VAL A 40 5.94 -1.28 -8.66
CA VAL A 40 4.78 -0.52 -9.16
C VAL A 40 5.03 0.04 -10.55
N ILE A 41 6.18 0.72 -10.74
CA ILE A 41 6.54 1.32 -12.04
C ILE A 41 6.66 0.25 -13.14
N ILE A 42 7.34 -0.87 -12.86
CA ILE A 42 7.53 -1.95 -13.85
C ILE A 42 6.20 -2.61 -14.22
N LYS A 43 5.28 -2.74 -13.27
CA LYS A 43 3.94 -3.30 -13.50
C LYS A 43 2.98 -2.32 -14.19
N GLY A 44 3.36 -1.05 -14.35
CA GLY A 44 2.47 0.01 -14.83
C GLY A 44 1.33 0.34 -13.86
N ALA A 45 1.48 -0.05 -12.59
CA ALA A 45 0.49 0.19 -11.54
C ALA A 45 0.59 1.63 -11.02
N SER A 46 -0.39 2.03 -10.20
CA SER A 46 -0.39 3.33 -9.53
C SER A 46 -0.07 3.19 -8.05
N CYS A 47 0.55 4.21 -7.44
CA CYS A 47 0.82 4.25 -5.99
C CYS A 47 0.45 5.62 -5.43
N VAL A 48 -0.44 5.66 -4.43
CA VAL A 48 -0.88 6.87 -3.75
C VAL A 48 -0.05 7.03 -2.48
N ILE A 49 0.72 8.11 -2.42
CA ILE A 49 1.72 8.32 -1.37
C ILE A 49 1.13 9.17 -0.23
N LEU A 50 1.18 8.65 0.98
CA LEU A 50 0.83 9.39 2.20
C LEU A 50 2.07 10.09 2.77
N CYS A 51 2.33 11.32 2.32
CA CYS A 51 3.44 12.14 2.81
C CYS A 51 3.13 12.77 4.19
N LYS A 52 3.11 11.97 5.27
CA LYS A 52 2.97 12.48 6.65
C LYS A 52 4.04 11.91 7.57
N PHE A 53 4.60 12.77 8.43
CA PHE A 53 5.59 12.39 9.44
C PHE A 53 5.02 11.47 10.54
N LYS A 54 3.70 11.53 10.77
CA LYS A 54 2.99 10.67 11.72
C LYS A 54 1.82 9.99 11.02
N PHE A 55 1.67 8.69 11.22
CA PHE A 55 0.57 7.91 10.67
C PHE A 55 -0.76 8.32 11.32
N GLU A 56 -1.74 8.66 10.48
CA GLU A 56 -3.10 9.02 10.90
C GLU A 56 -4.12 8.11 10.22
N LEU A 57 -4.77 7.28 11.04
CA LEU A 57 -5.65 6.21 10.54
C LEU A 57 -6.83 6.74 9.71
N GLU A 58 -7.44 7.85 10.12
CA GLU A 58 -8.58 8.44 9.39
C GLU A 58 -8.19 8.94 8.00
N THR A 59 -7.00 9.56 7.88
CA THR A 59 -6.48 10.01 6.59
C THR A 59 -6.15 8.79 5.70
N PHE A 60 -5.54 7.75 6.28
CA PHE A 60 -5.26 6.50 5.59
C PHE A 60 -6.54 5.85 5.02
N CYS A 61 -7.58 5.69 5.84
CA CYS A 61 -8.85 5.11 5.40
C CYS A 61 -9.55 5.98 4.34
N ARG A 62 -9.53 7.31 4.50
CA ARG A 62 -10.12 8.23 3.52
C ARG A 62 -9.42 8.13 2.16
N ILE A 63 -8.09 8.09 2.14
CA ILE A 63 -7.33 7.94 0.89
C ILE A 63 -7.68 6.63 0.19
N ILE A 64 -7.81 5.52 0.94
CA ILE A 64 -8.20 4.24 0.36
C ILE A 64 -9.56 4.36 -0.35
N GLN A 65 -10.51 5.07 0.24
CA GLN A 65 -11.85 5.26 -0.30
C GLN A 65 -11.90 6.22 -1.50
N ASP A 66 -11.17 7.34 -1.42
CA ASP A 66 -11.15 8.38 -2.43
C ASP A 66 -10.46 7.91 -3.71
N TYR A 67 -9.32 7.22 -3.56
CA TYR A 67 -8.49 6.76 -4.67
C TYR A 67 -8.71 5.30 -5.07
N LYS A 68 -9.66 4.60 -4.42
CA LYS A 68 -9.96 3.19 -4.68
C LYS A 68 -8.73 2.29 -4.61
N VAL A 69 -7.89 2.51 -3.60
CA VAL A 69 -6.72 1.68 -3.34
C VAL A 69 -7.18 0.23 -3.16
N ASN A 70 -6.58 -0.68 -3.92
CA ASN A 70 -6.89 -2.10 -3.87
C ASN A 70 -5.75 -2.96 -3.30
N ILE A 71 -4.55 -2.39 -3.12
CA ILE A 71 -3.44 -3.05 -2.43
C ILE A 71 -2.84 -2.12 -1.38
N ALA A 72 -2.90 -2.52 -0.11
CA ALA A 72 -2.34 -1.74 0.99
C ALA A 72 -1.39 -2.58 1.84
N PRO A 73 -0.08 -2.53 1.59
CA PRO A 73 0.89 -3.16 2.47
C PRO A 73 0.89 -2.49 3.84
N ILE A 74 0.60 -3.25 4.89
CA ILE A 74 0.51 -2.76 6.27
C ILE A 74 1.45 -3.54 7.19
N VAL A 75 2.08 -2.83 8.12
CA VAL A 75 2.91 -3.42 9.18
C VAL A 75 2.09 -3.75 10.42
N PRO A 76 2.58 -4.64 11.31
CA PRO A 76 1.83 -5.07 12.50
C PRO A 76 1.26 -3.94 13.37
N PRO A 77 1.96 -2.81 13.62
CA PRO A 77 1.41 -1.70 14.38
C PRO A 77 0.15 -1.06 13.76
N ILE A 78 0.06 -1.02 12.42
CA ILE A 78 -1.12 -0.48 11.71
C ILE A 78 -2.31 -1.43 11.87
N ILE A 79 -2.06 -2.74 11.78
CA ILE A 79 -3.09 -3.77 12.03
C ILE A 79 -3.64 -3.61 13.46
N TRP A 80 -2.75 -3.44 14.44
CA TRP A 80 -3.16 -3.23 15.82
C TRP A 80 -4.03 -1.97 15.99
N LEU A 81 -3.66 -0.86 15.35
CA LEU A 81 -4.46 0.37 15.36
C LEU A 81 -5.83 0.18 14.73
N LEU A 82 -5.92 -0.53 13.61
CA LEU A 82 -7.18 -0.84 12.93
C LEU A 82 -8.11 -1.63 13.85
N VAL A 83 -7.61 -2.71 14.46
CA VAL A 83 -8.40 -3.58 15.35
C VAL A 83 -8.95 -2.81 16.55
N ASN A 84 -8.13 -1.95 17.17
CA ASN A 84 -8.56 -1.16 18.33
C ASN A 84 -9.50 0.00 17.96
N LYS A 85 -9.52 0.43 16.70
CA LYS A 85 -10.40 1.47 16.18
C LYS A 85 -11.48 0.89 15.26
N ILE A 86 -12.12 -0.20 15.72
CA ILE A 86 -13.08 -1.03 14.96
C ILE A 86 -14.21 -0.25 14.25
N ASN A 87 -14.61 0.92 14.78
CA ASN A 87 -15.65 1.76 14.17
C ASN A 87 -15.25 2.30 12.78
N LEU A 88 -13.95 2.42 12.49
CA LEU A 88 -13.43 2.83 11.18
C LEU A 88 -13.39 1.67 10.17
N ILE A 89 -13.36 0.41 10.63
CA ILE A 89 -13.34 -0.78 9.75
C ILE A 89 -14.68 -0.98 9.04
N LYS A 90 -15.80 -0.61 9.68
CA LYS A 90 -17.13 -0.67 9.03
C LYS A 90 -17.23 0.18 7.76
N VAL A 91 -16.38 1.20 7.62
CA VAL A 91 -16.33 2.06 6.43
C VAL A 91 -15.48 1.44 5.31
N LEU A 92 -14.61 0.47 5.63
CA LEU A 92 -13.82 -0.29 4.65
C LEU A 92 -14.54 -1.56 4.18
N ALA A 93 -15.42 -2.15 5.00
CA ALA A 93 -16.11 -3.42 4.71
C ALA A 93 -17.41 -3.27 3.87
N ILE A 94 -17.74 -2.08 3.36
CA ILE A 94 -18.94 -1.81 2.52
C ILE A 94 -18.55 -1.62 1.04
N VAL A 95 -17.29 -1.85 0.67
CA VAL A 95 -16.84 -1.85 -0.74
C VAL A 95 -16.23 -3.20 -1.08
#